data_AF-A0A969P7N6-F1
#
_entry.id   AF-A0A969P7N6-F1
#
_cell.length_a   1.000
_cell.length_b   1.000
_cell.length_c   1.000
_cell.angle_alpha   90.00
_cell.angle_beta   90.00
_cell.angle_gamma   90.00
#
_symmetry.space_group_name_H-M   'P 1'
#
loop_
_entity.id
_entity.type
_entity.pdbx_description
1 polymer ?
#
loop_
_entity_poly.entity_id
_entity_poly.type
_entity_poly.pdbx_seq_one_letter_code
_entity_poly.pdbx_strand_id
1 'polypeptide(L)'
;MFSYGKGKGIGRPFSQTAGVQCRGYSLPLQRVITDFGADVPFGQIPKKLQEHHGISVPVSSAQAISQQHAEQVLQTQRRQLKTEIPEHDGVDCLIVEMDGSMIPIVTTEATTVEGKVMDRRTTRQIGWHEARLALAHTQGQDNLIFGATLGSTDDAGEQLITSAIRVGVGQQTYVHGVGDGAPWIADQVAQRLGQPGRYLLDFYHLCDYLADASTVCAPEYPKPWLEQQKRRLKHNHVTAVLQALRPFLESESVPDKAAPVRCAYRYIHNRLDQLDYKGAI
;
A
#
# COMPACT_ATOMS: atom_id res chain seq x y z
N MET A 1 39.92 -15.06 16.59
CA MET A 1 40.11 -13.62 16.91
C MET A 1 41.60 -13.34 16.89
N PHE A 2 42.14 -12.79 15.80
CA PHE A 2 43.57 -12.48 15.68
C PHE A 2 43.79 -11.01 16.06
N SER A 3 44.31 -10.77 17.26
CA SER A 3 44.80 -9.45 17.68
C SER A 3 46.32 -9.44 17.60
N TYR A 4 46.88 -8.53 16.79
CA TYR A 4 48.31 -8.25 16.79
C TYR A 4 48.58 -7.06 17.71
N GLY A 5 49.45 -7.25 18.70
CA GLY A 5 49.96 -6.19 19.54
C GLY A 5 51.37 -5.79 19.12
N LYS A 6 51.55 -4.56 18.64
CA LYS A 6 52.82 -3.84 18.71
C LYS A 6 52.52 -2.38 19.10
N GLY A 7 52.85 -2.02 20.34
CA GLY A 7 52.82 -0.65 20.89
C GLY A 7 51.41 -0.08 21.19
N LYS A 8 51.13 0.21 22.47
CA LYS A 8 50.01 0.97 23.10
C LYS A 8 48.60 1.00 22.46
N GLY A 9 48.28 0.18 21.47
CA GLY A 9 46.96 0.09 20.84
C GLY A 9 46.71 -1.32 20.29
N ILE A 10 45.56 -1.89 20.63
CA ILE A 10 45.10 -3.16 20.06
C ILE A 10 44.50 -2.85 18.69
N GLY A 11 45.24 -3.16 17.62
CA GLY A 11 44.69 -3.16 16.27
C GLY A 11 43.73 -4.33 16.08
N ARG A 12 42.55 -4.09 15.50
CA ARG A 12 41.61 -5.14 15.09
C ARG A 12 41.40 -5.06 13.56
N PRO A 13 42.37 -5.51 12.75
CA PRO A 13 42.38 -5.29 11.31
C PRO A 13 41.14 -5.89 10.64
N PHE A 14 40.76 -7.12 11.01
CA PHE A 14 39.54 -7.75 10.50
C PHE A 14 38.28 -6.94 10.83
N SER A 15 38.12 -6.48 12.07
CA SER A 15 36.97 -5.67 12.47
C SER A 15 36.88 -4.34 11.71
N GLN A 16 38.03 -3.70 11.47
CA GLN A 16 38.10 -2.47 10.69
C GLN A 16 37.79 -2.70 9.21
N THR A 17 38.39 -3.73 8.59
CA THR A 17 38.16 -4.07 7.18
C THR A 17 36.73 -4.56 6.92
N ALA A 18 36.16 -5.34 7.83
CA ALA A 18 34.80 -5.88 7.71
C ALA A 18 33.72 -4.92 8.26
N GLY A 19 34.09 -3.73 8.74
CA GLY A 19 33.16 -2.73 9.27
C GLY A 19 32.35 -3.19 10.48
N VAL A 20 32.85 -4.15 11.27
CA VAL A 20 32.13 -4.74 12.41
C VAL A 20 32.78 -4.37 13.72
N GLN A 21 31.97 -3.84 14.63
CA GLN A 21 32.38 -3.53 16.00
C GLN A 21 32.03 -4.67 16.95
N CYS A 22 32.63 -4.67 18.15
CA CYS A 22 32.30 -5.62 19.20
C CYS A 22 30.79 -5.55 19.49
N ARG A 23 30.08 -6.69 19.46
CA ARG A 23 28.60 -6.78 19.61
C ARG A 23 27.80 -6.03 18.53
N GLY A 24 28.44 -5.69 17.41
CA GLY A 24 27.77 -5.12 16.23
C GLY A 24 27.32 -6.18 15.24
N TYR A 25 26.38 -5.79 14.37
CA TYR A 25 25.88 -6.62 13.27
C TYR A 25 26.45 -6.07 11.96
N SER A 26 27.06 -6.93 11.13
CA SER A 26 27.58 -6.52 9.82
C SER A 26 26.45 -6.07 8.89
N LEU A 27 26.72 -5.19 7.93
CA LEU A 27 25.71 -4.78 6.94
C LEU A 27 25.07 -5.97 6.18
N PRO A 28 25.83 -7.00 5.74
CA PRO A 28 25.22 -8.19 5.15
C PRO A 28 24.26 -8.92 6.08
N LEU A 29 24.59 -9.04 7.38
CA LEU A 29 23.70 -9.68 8.35
C LEU A 29 22.46 -8.82 8.62
N GLN A 30 22.62 -7.50 8.73
CA GLN A 30 21.49 -6.58 8.86
C GLN A 30 20.54 -6.69 7.66
N ARG A 31 21.06 -6.81 6.43
CA ARG A 31 20.25 -7.02 5.23
C ARG A 31 19.37 -8.26 5.34
N VAL A 32 19.94 -9.41 5.74
CA VAL A 32 19.17 -10.65 5.93
C VAL A 32 18.13 -10.51 7.04
N ILE A 33 18.50 -9.85 8.15
CA ILE A 33 17.58 -9.59 9.27
C ILE A 33 16.39 -8.74 8.80
N THR A 34 16.63 -7.67 8.06
CA THR A 34 15.59 -6.75 7.59
C THR A 34 14.70 -7.39 6.52
N ASP A 35 15.27 -8.22 5.64
CA ASP A 35 14.53 -9.01 4.66
C ASP A 35 13.52 -9.95 5.36
N PHE A 36 13.99 -10.75 6.32
CA PHE A 36 13.08 -11.57 7.12
C PHE A 36 12.13 -10.74 7.99
N GLY A 37 12.55 -9.56 8.43
CA GLY A 37 11.72 -8.62 9.20
C GLY A 37 10.57 -8.02 8.40
N ALA A 38 10.67 -8.00 7.07
CA ALA A 38 9.59 -7.59 6.17
C ALA A 38 8.59 -8.74 5.93
N ASP A 39 9.05 -9.99 5.94
CA ASP A 39 8.25 -11.15 5.53
C ASP A 39 7.56 -11.89 6.69
N VAL A 40 8.19 -11.97 7.87
CA VAL A 40 7.73 -12.82 8.96
C VAL A 40 7.72 -12.13 10.32
N PRO A 41 6.90 -12.60 11.27
CA PRO A 41 6.94 -12.11 12.65
C PRO A 41 8.35 -12.23 13.24
N PHE A 42 8.81 -11.21 13.98
CA PHE A 42 10.17 -11.16 14.54
C PHE A 42 10.56 -12.39 15.36
N GLY A 43 9.59 -13.04 16.03
CA GLY A 43 9.82 -14.28 16.79
C GLY A 43 10.28 -15.48 15.95
N GLN A 44 10.05 -15.46 14.63
CA GLN A 44 10.44 -16.54 13.71
C GLN A 44 11.82 -16.33 13.08
N ILE A 45 12.34 -15.10 13.08
CA ILE A 45 13.61 -14.73 12.46
C ILE A 45 14.81 -15.51 13.02
N PRO A 46 14.95 -15.72 14.35
CA PRO A 46 16.09 -16.46 14.89
C PRO A 46 16.21 -17.88 14.34
N LYS A 47 15.07 -18.57 14.14
CA LYS A 47 15.05 -19.92 13.57
C LYS A 47 15.54 -19.91 12.13
N LYS A 48 15.07 -18.98 11.30
CA LYS A 48 15.51 -18.82 9.90
C LYS A 48 17.00 -18.50 9.80
N LEU A 49 17.51 -17.60 10.63
CA LEU A 49 18.94 -17.26 10.66
C LEU A 49 19.82 -18.45 11.07
N GLN A 50 19.35 -19.22 12.06
CA GLN A 50 20.06 -20.43 12.49
C GLN A 50 20.09 -21.49 11.38
N GLU A 51 18.97 -21.68 10.67
CA GLU A 51 18.80 -22.67 9.61
C GLU A 51 19.63 -22.33 8.36
N HIS A 52 19.53 -21.10 7.86
CA HIS A 52 20.15 -20.72 6.58
C HIS A 52 21.59 -20.21 6.72
N HIS A 53 21.96 -19.69 7.89
CA HIS A 53 23.25 -19.01 8.08
C HIS A 53 24.05 -19.51 9.28
N GLY A 54 23.50 -20.42 10.09
CA GLY A 54 24.18 -20.95 11.28
C GLY A 54 24.38 -19.93 12.40
N ILE A 55 23.69 -18.78 12.36
CA ILE A 55 23.87 -17.67 13.30
C ILE A 55 22.61 -17.52 14.17
N SER A 56 22.80 -17.39 15.47
CA SER A 56 21.74 -17.06 16.42
C SER A 56 21.72 -15.55 16.68
N VAL A 57 20.56 -14.93 16.49
CA VAL A 57 20.31 -13.51 16.76
C VAL A 57 19.11 -13.40 17.71
N PRO A 58 19.19 -12.62 18.79
CA PRO A 58 18.04 -12.38 19.67
C PRO A 58 16.88 -11.72 18.93
N VAL A 59 15.64 -12.12 19.24
CA VAL A 59 14.41 -11.51 18.66
C VAL A 59 14.42 -9.98 18.79
N SER A 60 14.83 -9.46 19.96
CA SER A 60 14.91 -8.03 20.22
C SER A 60 15.91 -7.30 19.31
N SER A 61 17.01 -7.95 18.94
CA SER A 61 17.99 -7.39 18.02
C SER A 61 17.46 -7.40 16.58
N ALA A 62 16.81 -8.49 16.16
CA ALA A 62 16.19 -8.57 14.85
C ALA A 62 15.12 -7.49 14.66
N GLN A 63 14.28 -7.28 15.67
CA GLN A 63 13.30 -6.20 15.71
C GLN A 63 13.96 -4.81 15.65
N ALA A 64 14.92 -4.53 16.54
CA ALA A 64 15.56 -3.21 16.62
C ALA A 64 16.27 -2.84 15.31
N ILE A 65 16.98 -3.78 14.68
CA ILE A 65 17.66 -3.56 13.40
C ILE A 65 16.64 -3.29 12.29
N SER A 66 15.58 -4.10 12.19
CA SER A 66 14.55 -3.92 11.16
C SER A 66 13.86 -2.55 11.32
N GLN A 67 13.51 -2.16 12.54
CA GLN A 67 12.90 -0.86 12.85
C GLN A 67 13.85 0.31 12.58
N GLN A 68 15.14 0.16 12.86
CA GLN A 68 16.14 1.18 12.54
C GLN A 68 16.21 1.43 11.02
N HIS A 69 16.22 0.37 10.21
CA HIS A 69 16.18 0.50 8.74
C HIS A 69 14.85 1.10 8.25
N ALA A 70 13.71 0.70 8.84
CA ALA A 70 12.41 1.28 8.51
C ALA A 70 12.36 2.80 8.82
N GLU A 71 12.91 3.23 9.95
CA GLU A 71 13.02 4.66 10.30
C GLU A 71 13.91 5.42 9.30
N GLN A 72 15.01 4.82 8.86
CA GLN A 72 15.87 5.43 7.82
C GLN A 72 15.16 5.55 6.47
N VAL A 73 14.33 4.56 6.11
CA VAL A 73 13.47 4.63 4.91
C VAL A 73 12.48 5.78 5.04
N LEU A 74 11.78 5.88 6.18
CA LEU A 74 10.83 6.97 6.45
C LEU A 74 11.48 8.35 6.39
N GLN A 75 12.66 8.51 7.01
CA GLN A 75 13.43 9.77 6.96
C GLN A 75 13.92 10.09 5.55
N THR A 76 14.27 9.08 4.76
CA THR A 76 14.69 9.27 3.37
C THR A 76 13.51 9.68 2.50
N GLN A 77 12.36 9.01 2.65
CA GLN A 77 11.12 9.36 1.98
C GLN A 77 10.73 10.82 2.28
N ARG A 78 10.74 11.23 3.55
CA ARG A 78 10.46 12.62 3.97
C ARG A 78 11.39 13.65 3.32
N ARG A 79 12.69 13.35 3.24
CA ARG A 79 13.69 14.24 2.60
C ARG A 79 13.57 14.30 1.08
N GLN A 80 12.98 13.27 0.47
CA GLN A 80 12.82 13.14 -0.97
C GLN A 80 11.44 13.58 -1.47
N LEU A 81 10.57 14.05 -0.59
CA LEU A 81 9.28 14.61 -0.97
C LEU A 81 9.49 15.75 -1.98
N LYS A 82 8.75 15.67 -3.08
CA LYS A 82 8.71 16.69 -4.12
C LYS A 82 7.26 16.98 -4.45
N THR A 83 6.91 18.26 -4.53
CA THR A 83 5.53 18.71 -4.73
C THR A 83 5.35 19.53 -6.01
N GLU A 84 6.41 19.73 -6.78
CA GLU A 84 6.40 20.55 -8.00
C GLU A 84 6.75 19.68 -9.21
N ILE A 85 5.85 19.67 -10.20
CA ILE A 85 6.07 18.97 -11.47
C ILE A 85 7.17 19.72 -12.25
N PRO A 86 8.23 19.03 -12.72
CA PRO A 86 9.27 19.66 -13.51
C PRO A 86 8.76 20.35 -14.79
N GLU A 87 9.34 21.51 -15.13
CA GLU A 87 9.04 22.28 -16.35
C GLU A 87 9.79 21.76 -17.58
N HIS A 88 9.78 20.44 -17.80
CA HIS A 88 10.29 19.82 -19.03
C HIS A 88 9.34 18.72 -19.47
N ASP A 89 9.45 18.28 -20.72
CA ASP A 89 8.65 17.15 -21.23
C ASP A 89 8.86 15.92 -20.34
N GLY A 90 7.76 15.26 -20.01
CA GLY A 90 7.75 14.04 -19.22
C GLY A 90 7.65 12.79 -20.07
N VAL A 91 7.36 11.67 -19.41
CA VAL A 91 6.99 10.41 -20.07
C VAL A 91 5.67 10.56 -20.84
N ASP A 92 5.50 9.79 -21.91
CA ASP A 92 4.29 9.84 -22.76
C ASP A 92 3.02 9.52 -21.95
N CYS A 93 3.06 8.44 -21.17
CA CYS A 93 1.95 7.96 -20.37
C CYS A 93 2.41 7.52 -18.98
N LEU A 94 1.80 8.09 -17.95
CA LEU A 94 1.98 7.74 -16.55
C LEU A 94 0.72 7.04 -16.03
N ILE A 95 0.89 5.89 -15.40
CA ILE A 95 -0.15 5.19 -14.66
C ILE A 95 0.04 5.51 -13.18
N VAL A 96 -1.04 5.92 -12.54
CA VAL A 96 -1.05 6.19 -11.10
C VAL A 96 -2.21 5.50 -10.41
N GLU A 97 -1.94 4.94 -9.24
CA GLU A 97 -2.92 4.24 -8.44
C GLU A 97 -2.78 4.67 -6.98
N MET A 98 -3.88 4.71 -6.25
CA MET A 98 -3.84 4.84 -4.80
C MET A 98 -4.84 3.87 -4.18
N ASP A 99 -4.56 3.48 -2.95
CA ASP A 99 -5.44 2.64 -2.17
C ASP A 99 -5.24 2.90 -0.67
N GLY A 100 -6.25 2.55 0.13
CA GLY A 100 -6.26 2.64 1.58
C GLY A 100 -6.58 1.29 2.22
N SER A 101 -5.72 0.83 3.13
CA SER A 101 -5.96 -0.41 3.87
C SER A 101 -5.90 -0.18 5.37
N MET A 102 -6.87 -0.73 6.10
CA MET A 102 -6.89 -0.67 7.56
C MET A 102 -5.86 -1.63 8.14
N ILE A 103 -4.86 -1.09 8.83
CA ILE A 103 -3.87 -1.86 9.57
C ILE A 103 -4.12 -1.77 11.08
N PRO A 104 -4.00 -2.89 11.83
CA PRO A 104 -4.12 -2.87 13.27
C PRO A 104 -2.81 -2.41 13.91
N ILE A 105 -2.87 -1.31 14.67
CA ILE A 105 -1.76 -0.81 15.48
C ILE A 105 -1.99 -1.25 16.93
N VAL A 106 -1.02 -1.98 17.46
CA VAL A 106 -1.04 -2.42 18.85
C VAL A 106 -0.20 -1.48 19.70
N THR A 107 -0.81 -0.88 20.71
CA THR A 107 -0.10 -0.07 21.72
C THR A 107 -0.08 -0.81 23.05
N THR A 108 0.99 -0.60 23.81
CA THR A 108 1.16 -1.15 25.17
C THR A 108 1.73 -0.08 26.08
N GLU A 109 0.89 0.49 26.93
CA GLU A 109 1.29 1.53 27.86
C GLU A 109 1.96 0.92 29.09
N ALA A 110 2.97 1.61 29.62
CA ALA A 110 3.52 1.28 30.92
C ALA A 110 2.63 1.91 31.99
N THR A 111 1.84 1.10 32.68
CA THR A 111 0.96 1.58 33.75
C THR A 111 1.52 1.09 35.10
N THR A 112 1.55 1.99 36.07
CA THR A 112 1.89 1.66 37.45
C THR A 112 0.60 1.65 38.26
N VAL A 113 0.25 0.51 38.82
CA VAL A 113 -0.88 0.37 39.75
C VAL A 113 -0.31 -0.02 41.11
N GLU A 114 -0.65 0.74 42.16
CA GLU A 114 -0.18 0.52 43.54
C GLU A 114 1.36 0.39 43.65
N GLY A 115 2.10 1.20 42.88
CA GLY A 115 3.57 1.21 42.90
C GLY A 115 4.24 0.02 42.19
N LYS A 116 3.48 -0.89 41.57
CA LYS A 116 4.02 -1.97 40.74
C LYS A 116 3.88 -1.64 39.26
N VAL A 117 4.98 -1.76 38.52
CA VAL A 117 4.97 -1.68 37.05
C VAL A 117 4.23 -2.90 36.54
N MET A 118 3.09 -2.70 35.89
CA MET A 118 2.32 -3.78 35.29
C MET A 118 3.04 -4.35 34.06
N ASP A 119 2.78 -5.62 33.78
CA ASP A 119 3.21 -6.23 32.52
C ASP A 119 2.54 -5.50 31.35
N ARG A 120 3.34 -4.90 30.46
CA ARG A 120 2.86 -4.14 29.30
C ARG A 120 1.99 -4.97 28.36
N ARG A 121 2.08 -6.31 28.42
CA ARG A 121 1.21 -7.21 27.66
C ARG A 121 -0.25 -7.17 28.15
N THR A 122 -0.48 -6.83 29.41
CA THR A 122 -1.83 -6.75 30.00
C THR A 122 -2.53 -5.42 29.72
N THR A 123 -1.81 -4.41 29.22
CA THR A 123 -2.34 -3.09 28.84
C THR A 123 -2.46 -2.93 27.32
N ARG A 124 -2.55 -4.07 26.61
CA ARG A 124 -2.63 -4.12 25.15
C ARG A 124 -3.93 -3.47 24.65
N GLN A 125 -3.79 -2.44 23.83
CA GLN A 125 -4.89 -1.83 23.08
C GLN A 125 -4.66 -2.01 21.58
N ILE A 126 -5.76 -2.10 20.82
CA ILE A 126 -5.73 -2.21 19.36
C ILE A 126 -6.48 -1.02 18.80
N GLY A 127 -5.77 -0.18 18.04
CA GLY A 127 -6.35 0.85 17.19
C GLY A 127 -6.27 0.44 15.73
N TRP A 128 -7.25 0.81 14.93
CA TRP A 128 -7.20 0.62 13.48
C TRP A 128 -6.83 1.95 12.83
N HIS A 129 -5.80 1.93 11.99
CA HIS A 129 -5.36 3.08 11.23
C HIS A 129 -5.35 2.73 9.75
N GLU A 130 -5.75 3.67 8.92
CA GLU A 130 -5.66 3.50 7.47
C GLU A 130 -4.24 3.81 7.01
N ALA A 131 -3.57 2.81 6.45
CA ALA A 131 -2.36 2.99 5.68
C ALA A 131 -2.73 3.29 4.25
N ARG A 132 -2.20 4.39 3.71
CA ARG A 132 -2.47 4.84 2.34
C ARG A 132 -1.24 4.63 1.48
N LEU A 133 -1.45 4.05 0.33
CA LEU A 133 -0.44 3.74 -0.66
C LEU A 133 -0.68 4.59 -1.91
N ALA A 134 0.41 4.99 -2.55
CA ALA A 134 0.43 5.55 -3.87
C ALA A 134 1.42 4.75 -4.72
N LEU A 135 1.05 4.51 -5.96
CA LEU A 135 1.85 3.82 -6.95
C LEU A 135 1.91 4.71 -8.20
N ALA A 136 3.10 4.82 -8.77
CA ALA A 136 3.30 5.41 -10.09
C ALA A 136 4.23 4.52 -10.93
N HIS A 137 3.92 4.37 -12.21
CA HIS A 137 4.78 3.70 -13.19
C HIS A 137 4.39 4.08 -14.63
N THR A 138 5.18 3.67 -15.61
CA THR A 138 4.78 3.73 -17.02
C THR A 138 4.30 2.36 -17.51
N GLN A 139 3.52 2.35 -18.59
CA GLN A 139 2.98 1.12 -19.14
C GLN A 139 4.10 0.16 -19.58
N GLY A 140 3.98 -1.12 -19.19
CA GLY A 140 4.93 -2.17 -19.57
C GLY A 140 6.29 -2.13 -18.85
N GLN A 141 6.47 -1.29 -17.82
CA GLN A 141 7.65 -1.30 -16.97
C GLN A 141 7.41 -2.11 -15.68
N ASP A 142 8.41 -2.90 -15.29
CA ASP A 142 8.40 -3.65 -14.02
C ASP A 142 8.87 -2.79 -12.83
N ASN A 143 9.47 -1.62 -13.10
CA ASN A 143 9.97 -0.73 -12.06
C ASN A 143 8.85 0.16 -11.51
N LEU A 144 8.20 -0.34 -10.46
CA LEU A 144 7.11 0.33 -9.75
C LEU A 144 7.65 1.27 -8.67
N ILE A 145 7.17 2.52 -8.65
CA ILE A 145 7.51 3.48 -7.61
C ILE A 145 6.36 3.60 -6.62
N PHE A 146 6.61 3.18 -5.39
CA PHE A 146 5.66 3.25 -4.29
C PHE A 146 5.96 4.44 -3.36
N GLY A 147 4.89 5.01 -2.83
CA GLY A 147 4.89 5.88 -1.66
C GLY A 147 3.83 5.41 -0.66
N ALA A 148 4.10 5.58 0.63
CA ALA A 148 3.21 5.09 1.68
C ALA A 148 3.15 6.06 2.85
N THR A 149 1.99 6.18 3.49
CA THR A 149 1.82 7.02 4.68
C THR A 149 0.74 6.48 5.62
N LEU A 150 0.92 6.73 6.92
CA LEU A 150 -0.13 6.60 7.95
C LEU A 150 -0.78 7.95 8.29
N GLY A 151 -0.42 9.00 7.53
CA GLY A 151 -0.88 10.37 7.71
C GLY A 151 -2.28 10.60 7.15
N SER A 152 -2.54 11.82 6.70
CA SER A 152 -3.77 12.27 6.07
C SER A 152 -3.89 11.82 4.60
N THR A 153 -5.03 12.11 3.97
CA THR A 153 -5.21 11.99 2.53
C THR A 153 -4.30 12.93 1.75
N ASP A 154 -3.99 14.11 2.31
CA ASP A 154 -3.07 15.07 1.70
C ASP A 154 -1.63 14.55 1.71
N ASP A 155 -1.20 13.93 2.82
CA ASP A 155 0.10 13.26 2.90
C ASP A 155 0.20 12.14 1.84
N ALA A 156 -0.90 11.43 1.56
CA ALA A 156 -0.95 10.43 0.52
C ALA A 156 -0.84 11.05 -0.89
N GLY A 157 -1.45 12.21 -1.11
CA GLY A 157 -1.27 12.99 -2.34
C GLY A 157 0.17 13.47 -2.53
N GLU A 158 0.88 13.84 -1.46
CA GLU A 158 2.31 14.16 -1.52
C GLU A 158 3.16 12.95 -1.91
N GLN A 159 2.80 11.76 -1.40
CA GLN A 159 3.42 10.50 -1.84
C GLN A 159 3.16 10.22 -3.32
N LEU A 160 1.94 10.49 -3.81
CA LEU A 160 1.55 10.31 -5.20
C LEU A 160 2.40 11.16 -6.14
N ILE A 161 2.44 12.48 -5.93
CA ILE A 161 3.21 13.38 -6.80
C ILE A 161 4.72 13.12 -6.71
N THR A 162 5.24 12.82 -5.51
CA THR A 162 6.65 12.44 -5.36
C THR A 162 6.97 11.19 -6.17
N SER A 163 6.08 10.19 -6.16
CA SER A 163 6.24 8.96 -6.93
C SER A 163 6.15 9.22 -8.44
N ALA A 164 5.18 10.02 -8.87
CA ALA A 164 5.01 10.44 -10.26
C ALA A 164 6.25 11.17 -10.80
N ILE A 165 6.84 12.09 -10.02
CA ILE A 165 8.08 12.81 -10.38
C ILE A 165 9.26 11.85 -10.51
N ARG A 166 9.33 10.82 -9.66
CA ARG A 166 10.39 9.80 -9.75
C ARG A 166 10.27 8.91 -10.98
N VAL A 167 9.04 8.69 -11.47
CA VAL A 167 8.79 7.97 -12.73
C VAL A 167 9.09 8.87 -13.94
N GLY A 168 8.84 10.17 -13.81
CA GLY A 168 9.14 11.16 -14.85
C GLY A 168 7.92 11.91 -15.37
N VAL A 169 6.93 12.19 -14.52
CA VAL A 169 5.87 13.15 -14.87
C VAL A 169 6.49 14.50 -15.21
N GLY A 170 6.00 15.13 -16.26
CA GLY A 170 6.45 16.45 -16.72
C GLY A 170 5.36 17.11 -17.55
N GLN A 171 5.75 18.10 -18.34
CA GLN A 171 4.85 18.70 -19.33
C GLN A 171 4.39 17.64 -20.35
N GLN A 172 3.15 17.77 -20.82
CA GLN A 172 2.53 16.89 -21.82
C GLN A 172 2.35 15.41 -21.42
N THR A 173 2.72 15.01 -20.19
CA THR A 173 2.48 13.63 -19.74
C THR A 173 0.99 13.33 -19.67
N TYR A 174 0.56 12.28 -20.37
CA TYR A 174 -0.79 11.76 -20.21
C TYR A 174 -0.88 10.96 -18.90
N VAL A 175 -1.73 11.39 -17.96
CA VAL A 175 -1.94 10.72 -16.68
C VAL A 175 -3.18 9.83 -16.74
N HIS A 176 -2.98 8.52 -16.52
CA HIS A 176 -4.03 7.52 -16.35
C HIS A 176 -4.13 7.12 -14.87
N GLY A 177 -5.13 7.66 -14.17
CA GLY A 177 -5.41 7.31 -12.78
C GLY A 177 -6.33 6.11 -12.67
N VAL A 178 -6.09 5.23 -11.69
CA VAL A 178 -6.99 4.12 -11.31
C VAL A 178 -7.22 4.16 -9.81
N GLY A 179 -8.46 3.92 -9.36
CA GLY A 179 -8.76 3.81 -7.93
C GLY A 179 -10.10 3.16 -7.63
N ASP A 180 -10.31 2.81 -6.36
CA ASP A 180 -11.46 2.07 -5.83
C ASP A 180 -12.79 2.89 -5.80
N GLY A 181 -12.75 4.12 -6.27
CA GLY A 181 -13.89 5.03 -6.28
C GLY A 181 -14.07 5.84 -4.99
N ALA A 182 -13.17 5.75 -4.01
CA ALA A 182 -13.12 6.68 -2.90
C ALA A 182 -12.88 8.12 -3.44
N PRO A 183 -13.75 9.10 -3.10
CA PRO A 183 -13.66 10.45 -3.67
C PRO A 183 -12.29 11.10 -3.46
N TRP A 184 -11.69 10.89 -2.29
CA TRP A 184 -10.39 11.48 -1.95
C TRP A 184 -9.26 11.02 -2.87
N ILE A 185 -9.34 9.83 -3.48
CA ILE A 185 -8.30 9.37 -4.42
C ILE A 185 -8.38 10.16 -5.72
N ALA A 186 -9.58 10.24 -6.30
CA ALA A 186 -9.82 11.01 -7.52
C ALA A 186 -9.45 12.49 -7.30
N ASP A 187 -9.80 13.04 -6.13
CA ASP A 187 -9.46 14.40 -5.73
C ASP A 187 -7.94 14.60 -5.65
N GLN A 188 -7.19 13.68 -5.03
CA GLN A 188 -5.72 13.81 -4.95
C GLN A 188 -5.05 13.65 -6.32
N VAL A 189 -5.52 12.73 -7.18
CA VAL A 189 -5.00 12.64 -8.55
C VAL A 189 -5.21 13.97 -9.30
N ALA A 190 -6.42 14.51 -9.25
CA ALA A 190 -6.77 15.77 -9.91
C ALA A 190 -6.00 16.98 -9.33
N GLN A 191 -5.89 17.05 -8.01
CA GLN A 191 -5.23 18.15 -7.31
C GLN A 191 -3.71 18.15 -7.54
N ARG A 192 -3.08 16.97 -7.53
CA ARG A 192 -1.62 16.85 -7.53
C ARG A 192 -1.02 16.75 -8.93
N LEU A 193 -1.74 16.14 -9.87
CA LEU A 193 -1.23 15.88 -11.22
C LEU A 193 -1.96 16.69 -12.29
N GLY A 194 -2.84 17.61 -11.88
CA GLY A 194 -3.72 18.35 -12.78
C GLY A 194 -4.87 17.50 -13.26
N GLN A 195 -5.61 17.96 -14.28
CA GLN A 195 -6.67 17.13 -14.86
C GLN A 195 -6.04 15.88 -15.47
N PRO A 196 -6.30 14.67 -14.90
CA PRO A 196 -5.78 13.46 -15.49
C PRO A 196 -6.35 13.33 -16.91
N GLY A 197 -5.54 12.79 -17.83
CA GLY A 197 -6.03 12.46 -19.16
C GLY A 197 -7.21 11.48 -19.08
N ARG A 198 -7.19 10.59 -18.08
CA ARG A 198 -8.30 9.71 -17.71
C ARG A 198 -8.19 9.23 -16.27
N TYR A 199 -9.33 9.12 -15.58
CA TYR A 199 -9.46 8.42 -14.30
C TYR A 199 -10.43 7.24 -14.46
N LEU A 200 -10.00 6.05 -14.09
CA LEU A 200 -10.72 4.80 -14.28
C LEU A 200 -11.07 4.18 -12.92
N LEU A 201 -12.32 3.75 -12.78
CA LEU A 201 -12.74 2.99 -11.61
C LEU A 201 -12.13 1.59 -11.66
N ASP A 202 -11.48 1.17 -10.57
CA ASP A 202 -10.92 -0.16 -10.45
C ASP A 202 -11.98 -1.23 -10.77
N PHE A 203 -11.67 -2.03 -11.79
CA PHE A 203 -12.58 -3.02 -12.33
C PHE A 203 -12.90 -4.14 -11.33
N TYR A 204 -11.93 -4.57 -10.53
CA TYR A 204 -12.10 -5.65 -9.56
C TYR A 204 -12.90 -5.17 -8.35
N HIS A 205 -12.65 -3.95 -7.87
CA HIS A 205 -13.50 -3.33 -6.84
C HIS A 205 -14.96 -3.24 -7.30
N LEU A 206 -15.22 -2.82 -8.54
CA LEU A 206 -16.57 -2.83 -9.12
C LEU A 206 -17.14 -4.26 -9.20
N CYS A 207 -16.31 -5.25 -9.58
CA CYS A 207 -16.74 -6.64 -9.65
C CYS A 207 -17.19 -7.21 -8.30
N ASP A 208 -16.63 -6.78 -7.18
CA ASP A 208 -17.06 -7.22 -5.85
C ASP A 208 -18.49 -6.76 -5.56
N TYR A 209 -18.83 -5.50 -5.85
CA TYR A 209 -20.21 -5.02 -5.77
C TYR A 209 -21.17 -5.83 -6.67
N LEU A 210 -20.75 -6.15 -7.89
CA LEU A 210 -21.56 -6.98 -8.77
C LEU A 210 -21.66 -8.44 -8.31
N ALA A 211 -20.62 -8.97 -7.66
CA ALA A 211 -20.63 -10.31 -7.11
C ALA A 211 -21.66 -10.42 -5.98
N ASP A 212 -21.70 -9.45 -5.07
CA ASP A 212 -22.72 -9.36 -4.03
C ASP A 212 -24.13 -9.24 -4.62
N ALA A 213 -24.32 -8.33 -5.58
CA ALA A 213 -25.60 -8.12 -6.24
C ALA A 213 -26.07 -9.36 -7.05
N SER A 214 -25.14 -10.16 -7.58
CA SER A 214 -25.47 -11.34 -8.38
C SER A 214 -26.28 -12.39 -7.62
N THR A 215 -26.08 -12.47 -6.30
CA THR A 215 -26.81 -13.40 -5.42
C THR A 215 -28.31 -13.10 -5.36
N VAL A 216 -28.70 -11.84 -5.56
CA VAL A 216 -30.09 -11.38 -5.59
C VAL A 216 -30.63 -11.35 -7.02
N CYS A 217 -29.83 -10.88 -7.97
CA CYS A 217 -30.27 -10.71 -9.37
C CYS A 217 -30.44 -12.04 -10.12
N ALA A 218 -29.67 -13.06 -9.75
CA ALA A 218 -29.68 -14.37 -10.39
C ALA A 218 -29.32 -15.48 -9.38
N PRO A 219 -30.17 -15.75 -8.37
CA PRO A 219 -29.85 -16.66 -7.26
C PRO A 219 -29.50 -18.08 -7.72
N GLU A 220 -30.12 -18.57 -8.80
CA GLU A 220 -29.83 -19.89 -9.37
C GLU A 220 -28.48 -19.94 -10.11
N TYR A 221 -28.07 -18.83 -10.73
CA TYR A 221 -26.88 -18.75 -11.59
C TYR A 221 -26.10 -17.43 -11.40
N PRO A 222 -25.58 -17.15 -10.19
CA PRO A 222 -24.95 -15.86 -9.89
C PRO A 222 -23.64 -15.66 -10.66
N LYS A 223 -22.82 -16.71 -10.81
CA LYS A 223 -21.54 -16.63 -11.53
C LYS A 223 -21.72 -16.33 -13.03
N PRO A 224 -22.56 -17.07 -13.80
CA PRO A 224 -22.84 -16.70 -15.19
C PRO A 224 -23.37 -15.28 -15.38
N TRP A 225 -24.25 -14.82 -14.46
CA TRP A 225 -24.78 -13.46 -14.49
C TRP A 225 -23.67 -12.41 -14.26
N LEU A 226 -22.80 -12.63 -13.27
CA LEU A 226 -21.65 -11.76 -13.00
C LEU A 226 -20.72 -11.68 -14.21
N GLU A 227 -20.36 -12.81 -14.82
CA GLU A 227 -19.49 -12.84 -16.00
C GLU A 227 -20.13 -12.12 -17.21
N GLN A 228 -21.45 -12.16 -17.34
CA GLN A 228 -22.16 -11.37 -18.35
C GLN A 228 -22.03 -9.86 -18.08
N GLN A 229 -22.17 -9.42 -16.82
CA GLN A 229 -22.04 -8.00 -16.48
C GLN A 229 -20.58 -7.52 -16.64
N LYS A 230 -19.60 -8.33 -16.24
CA LYS A 230 -18.17 -8.07 -16.51
C LYS A 230 -17.89 -7.85 -17.98
N ARG A 231 -18.43 -8.72 -18.86
CA ARG A 231 -18.29 -8.55 -20.32
C ARG A 231 -18.94 -7.26 -20.80
N ARG A 232 -20.13 -6.90 -20.30
CA ARG A 232 -20.80 -5.64 -20.66
C ARG A 232 -19.96 -4.43 -20.26
N LEU A 233 -19.41 -4.39 -19.04
CA LEU A 233 -18.54 -3.31 -18.58
C LEU A 233 -17.29 -3.16 -19.45
N LYS A 234 -16.59 -4.27 -19.76
CA LYS A 234 -15.41 -4.25 -20.64
C LYS A 234 -15.69 -3.75 -22.07
N HIS A 235 -16.96 -3.75 -22.49
CA HIS A 235 -17.41 -3.20 -23.77
C HIS A 235 -18.11 -1.83 -23.61
N ASN A 236 -18.01 -1.19 -22.45
CA ASN A 236 -18.68 0.06 -22.09
C ASN A 236 -20.22 0.04 -22.17
N HIS A 237 -20.83 -1.15 -22.08
CA HIS A 237 -22.29 -1.30 -22.06
C HIS A 237 -22.86 -1.04 -20.64
N VAL A 238 -22.45 0.07 -20.01
CA VAL A 238 -22.80 0.42 -18.62
C VAL A 238 -24.32 0.53 -18.42
N THR A 239 -25.02 1.13 -19.38
CA THR A 239 -26.50 1.24 -19.35
C THR A 239 -27.17 -0.13 -19.25
N ALA A 240 -26.64 -1.15 -19.94
CA ALA A 240 -27.19 -2.50 -19.89
C ALA A 240 -26.96 -3.17 -18.52
N VAL A 241 -25.87 -2.84 -17.83
CA VAL A 241 -25.59 -3.30 -16.47
C VAL A 241 -26.55 -2.65 -15.48
N LEU A 242 -26.73 -1.33 -15.55
CA LEU A 242 -27.70 -0.61 -14.71
C LEU A 242 -29.14 -1.11 -14.93
N GLN A 243 -29.52 -1.39 -16.18
CA GLN A 243 -30.81 -1.99 -16.51
C GLN A 243 -30.98 -3.41 -15.94
N ALA A 244 -29.90 -4.20 -15.87
CA ALA A 244 -29.95 -5.54 -15.29
C ALA A 244 -30.10 -5.52 -13.76
N LEU A 245 -29.58 -4.50 -13.09
CA LEU A 245 -29.72 -4.30 -11.64
C LEU A 245 -31.11 -3.73 -11.27
N ARG A 246 -31.66 -2.84 -12.10
CA ARG A 246 -32.85 -2.03 -11.77
C ARG A 246 -34.08 -2.80 -11.25
N PRO A 247 -34.45 -3.99 -11.79
CA PRO A 247 -35.62 -4.73 -11.30
C PRO A 247 -35.46 -5.27 -9.87
N PHE A 248 -34.23 -5.37 -9.38
CA PHE A 248 -33.89 -6.00 -8.10
C PHE A 248 -33.47 -4.98 -7.03
N LEU A 249 -33.64 -3.68 -7.29
CA LEU A 249 -33.30 -2.63 -6.34
C LEU A 249 -34.11 -2.79 -5.05
N GLU A 250 -33.40 -2.92 -3.93
CA GLU A 250 -34.00 -2.94 -2.61
C GLU A 250 -34.50 -1.53 -2.23
N SER A 251 -35.51 -1.46 -1.35
CA SER A 251 -36.04 -0.20 -0.82
C SER A 251 -34.97 0.61 -0.07
N GLU A 252 -35.05 1.94 -0.11
CA GLU A 252 -34.17 2.83 0.68
C GLU A 252 -34.28 2.61 2.20
N SER A 253 -35.38 1.99 2.67
CA SER A 253 -35.54 1.61 4.07
C SER A 253 -34.66 0.41 4.48
N VAL A 254 -34.10 -0.34 3.52
CA VAL A 254 -33.22 -1.48 3.79
C VAL A 254 -31.79 -0.98 3.99
N PRO A 255 -31.13 -1.29 5.13
CA PRO A 255 -29.75 -0.89 5.36
C PRO A 255 -28.80 -1.40 4.27
N ASP A 256 -27.77 -0.62 3.92
CA ASP A 256 -26.81 -0.94 2.84
C ASP A 256 -26.21 -2.35 2.93
N LYS A 257 -25.92 -2.83 4.16
CA LYS A 257 -25.40 -4.19 4.41
C LYS A 257 -26.34 -5.31 3.95
N ALA A 258 -27.62 -5.02 3.75
CA ALA A 258 -28.64 -5.94 3.27
C ALA A 258 -29.26 -5.50 1.94
N ALA A 259 -28.63 -4.54 1.24
CA ALA A 259 -29.10 -4.00 -0.04
C ALA A 259 -28.00 -4.04 -1.11
N PRO A 260 -27.44 -5.23 -1.43
CA PRO A 260 -26.31 -5.35 -2.35
C PRO A 260 -26.60 -4.82 -3.76
N VAL A 261 -27.83 -4.96 -4.29
CA VAL A 261 -28.16 -4.47 -5.63
C VAL A 261 -28.19 -2.94 -5.65
N ARG A 262 -28.80 -2.30 -4.66
CA ARG A 262 -28.80 -0.84 -4.50
C ARG A 262 -27.39 -0.29 -4.31
N CYS A 263 -26.56 -0.96 -3.52
CA CYS A 263 -25.15 -0.61 -3.34
C CYS A 263 -24.39 -0.65 -4.66
N ALA A 264 -24.50 -1.74 -5.43
CA ALA A 264 -23.85 -1.87 -6.74
C ALA A 264 -24.37 -0.85 -7.76
N TYR A 265 -25.69 -0.65 -7.83
CA TYR A 265 -26.30 0.34 -8.72
C TYR A 265 -25.79 1.75 -8.41
N ARG A 266 -25.82 2.17 -7.14
CA ARG A 266 -25.34 3.48 -6.70
C ARG A 266 -23.84 3.66 -6.96
N TYR A 267 -23.05 2.61 -6.72
CA TYR A 267 -21.61 2.63 -6.95
C TYR A 267 -21.26 2.90 -8.43
N ILE A 268 -21.95 2.25 -9.36
CA ILE A 268 -21.79 2.45 -10.81
C ILE A 268 -22.40 3.80 -11.26
N HIS A 269 -23.62 4.10 -10.82
CA HIS A 269 -24.37 5.27 -11.28
C HIS A 269 -23.68 6.60 -10.93
N ASN A 270 -23.00 6.66 -9.80
CA ASN A 270 -22.30 7.86 -9.36
C ASN A 270 -20.97 8.11 -10.08
N ARG A 271 -20.53 7.20 -10.97
CA ARG A 271 -19.17 7.21 -11.56
C ARG A 271 -19.19 6.92 -13.06
N LEU A 272 -20.25 7.32 -13.77
CA LEU A 272 -20.42 7.00 -15.20
C LEU A 272 -19.28 7.49 -16.10
N ASP A 273 -18.62 8.58 -15.70
CA ASP A 273 -17.46 9.18 -16.36
C ASP A 273 -16.15 8.38 -16.16
N GLN A 274 -16.13 7.43 -15.21
CA GLN A 274 -14.95 6.64 -14.82
C GLN A 274 -14.99 5.19 -15.35
N LEU A 275 -15.88 4.88 -16.30
CA LEU A 275 -16.19 3.50 -16.73
C LEU A 275 -15.83 3.21 -18.20
N ASP A 276 -14.96 4.01 -18.82
CA ASP A 276 -14.44 3.71 -20.16
C ASP A 276 -13.32 2.65 -20.11
N TYR A 277 -13.71 1.40 -19.84
CA TYR A 277 -12.80 0.25 -19.82
C TYR A 277 -12.30 -0.11 -21.21
N LYS A 278 -13.12 0.06 -22.25
CA LYS A 278 -12.73 -0.28 -23.63
C LYS A 278 -11.62 0.65 -24.17
N GLY A 279 -11.62 1.90 -23.73
CA GLY A 279 -10.59 2.89 -24.07
C GLY A 279 -9.49 3.01 -23.02
N ALA A 280 -9.44 2.13 -22.02
CA ALA A 280 -8.30 2.03 -21.13
C ALA A 280 -7.06 1.50 -21.89
N ILE A 281 -5.88 1.90 -21.43
CA ILE A 281 -4.57 1.64 -22.04
C ILE A 281 -4.12 0.19 -21.91
#